data_AF-A0A6V8CTC2-F1
#
_entry.id   AF-A0A6V8CTC2-F1
#
_cell.length_a   1.000
_cell.length_b   1.000
_cell.length_c   1.000
_cell.angle_alpha   90.00
_cell.angle_beta   90.00
_cell.angle_gamma   90.00
#
_symmetry.space_group_name_H-M   'P 1'
#
loop_
_entity.id
_entity.type
_entity.pdbx_description
1 polymer ?
#
loop_
_entity_poly.entity_id
_entity_poly.type
_entity_poly.pdbx_seq_one_letter_code
_entity_poly.pdbx_strand_id
1 'polypeptide(L)'
;MALLWQTSHDLLTELVRIGVGHAPFPPPPHLFEGIPVIESAPDTIAQQAITVDALDKAGFKRIIVTHLESERPDHVRRAIDEERALDRYILETRDDLADHFLKERIVEWLRAGLDEITPDSDRWFWGMALFTGACLGRPSCIQEDGFHLLESLALGRPPGRWQTRAAPGPHHLDWDGRDVEGESVEVHVDGAIAAAWLLDIVDSIGEDSPLPEAWWAEIVNRSHLYVPLRMAERLDSKLTDNEWSSILIKIIPHLLRTDAPRAGAIVNAILANGDEKRRIDIASLAERIVSESVSIGKTIIDASLKEDGDAAVIATSALPVLAHHDPIEFMIRAMRASQHENPRVRRRFVDSGLRMAMQIDPIDEQGILVNLIKMDDETSQVRVKRFANEMARLNPTAGLRLVQRLAENGIEFTLSE
;
A
#
# COMPACT_ATOMS: atom_id res chain seq x y z
N MET A 1 -11.12 -25.15 25.18
CA MET A 1 -9.67 -25.41 25.07
C MET A 1 -9.29 -26.71 24.36
N ALA A 2 -9.76 -27.90 24.76
CA ALA A 2 -9.33 -29.16 24.11
C ALA A 2 -9.68 -29.26 22.61
N LEU A 3 -10.88 -28.81 22.22
CA LEU A 3 -11.30 -28.76 20.82
C LEU A 3 -10.45 -27.77 20.00
N LEU A 4 -10.20 -26.58 20.54
CA LEU A 4 -9.32 -25.57 19.91
C LEU A 4 -7.91 -26.15 19.69
N TRP A 5 -7.35 -26.83 20.69
CA TRP A 5 -6.06 -27.52 20.56
C TRP A 5 -6.04 -28.49 19.37
N GLN A 6 -7.05 -29.37 19.30
CA GLN A 6 -7.14 -30.34 18.23
C GLN A 6 -7.24 -29.66 16.86
N THR A 7 -8.12 -28.67 16.72
CA THR A 7 -8.27 -27.90 15.47
C THR A 7 -6.97 -27.20 15.07
N SER A 8 -6.30 -26.53 16.00
CA SER A 8 -5.03 -25.85 15.75
C SER A 8 -3.90 -26.82 15.37
N HIS A 9 -3.82 -27.97 16.02
CA HIS A 9 -2.83 -29.01 15.73
C HIS A 9 -3.06 -29.66 14.36
N ASP A 10 -4.31 -29.95 14.01
CA ASP A 10 -4.68 -30.50 12.70
C ASP A 10 -4.32 -29.51 11.59
N LEU A 11 -4.63 -28.23 11.77
CA LEU A 11 -4.23 -27.16 10.85
C LEU A 11 -2.72 -27.03 10.72
N LEU A 12 -1.98 -27.00 11.84
CA LEU A 12 -0.52 -26.95 11.82
C LEU A 12 0.06 -28.14 11.05
N THR A 13 -0.47 -29.34 11.28
CA THR A 13 -0.06 -30.57 10.58
C THR A 13 -0.27 -30.46 9.07
N GLU A 14 -1.41 -29.96 8.64
CA GLU A 14 -1.71 -29.72 7.23
C GLU A 14 -0.75 -28.70 6.62
N LEU A 15 -0.57 -27.54 7.26
CA LEU A 15 0.26 -26.46 6.74
C LEU A 15 1.74 -26.87 6.68
N VAL A 16 2.27 -27.55 7.70
CA VAL A 16 3.65 -28.07 7.66
C VAL A 16 3.82 -29.02 6.48
N ARG A 17 2.86 -29.91 6.22
CA ARG A 17 2.92 -30.84 5.08
C ARG A 17 2.87 -30.13 3.74
N ILE A 18 2.06 -29.08 3.61
CA ILE A 18 2.04 -28.23 2.42
C ILE A 18 3.40 -27.56 2.24
N GLY A 19 3.95 -26.96 3.30
CA GLY A 19 5.20 -26.21 3.25
C GLY A 19 6.43 -27.06 2.91
N VAL A 20 6.56 -28.25 3.48
CA VAL A 20 7.69 -29.15 3.14
C VAL A 20 7.66 -29.64 1.69
N GLY A 21 6.51 -29.52 1.00
CA GLY A 21 6.41 -29.77 -0.43
C GLY A 21 7.26 -28.81 -1.29
N HIS A 22 7.70 -27.69 -0.71
CA HIS A 22 8.57 -26.70 -1.36
C HIS A 22 10.05 -26.82 -0.98
N ALA A 23 10.42 -27.78 -0.14
CA ALA A 23 11.81 -28.05 0.18
C ALA A 23 12.63 -28.42 -1.10
N PRO A 24 13.94 -28.14 -1.15
CA PRO A 24 14.80 -27.71 -0.03
C PRO A 24 14.57 -26.24 0.36
N PHE A 25 14.66 -25.98 1.67
CA PHE A 25 14.58 -24.63 2.21
C PHE A 25 15.93 -23.91 2.13
N PRO A 26 15.94 -22.58 2.02
CA PRO A 26 17.15 -21.77 2.20
C PRO A 26 17.83 -22.06 3.56
N PRO A 27 19.17 -22.01 3.63
CA PRO A 27 19.89 -22.26 4.87
C PRO A 27 19.58 -21.18 5.93
N PRO A 28 19.71 -21.49 7.23
CA PRO A 28 19.53 -20.49 8.28
C PRO A 28 20.58 -19.37 8.15
N PRO A 29 20.22 -18.11 8.42
CA PRO A 29 21.16 -16.99 8.39
C PRO A 29 22.34 -17.14 9.36
N HIS A 30 22.09 -17.74 10.53
CA HIS A 30 23.09 -17.91 11.57
C HIS A 30 23.42 -19.39 11.75
N LEU A 31 24.71 -19.71 11.75
CA LEU A 31 25.22 -21.06 11.94
C LEU A 31 26.29 -21.05 13.03
N PHE A 32 26.42 -22.16 13.76
CA PHE A 32 27.58 -22.35 14.62
C PHE A 32 28.84 -22.51 13.79
N GLU A 33 29.89 -21.76 14.15
CA GLU A 33 31.18 -21.81 13.45
C GLU A 33 31.73 -23.25 13.44
N GLY A 34 32.01 -23.77 12.25
CA GLY A 34 32.57 -25.11 12.05
C GLY A 34 31.56 -26.26 12.09
N ILE A 35 30.26 -26.01 12.27
CA ILE A 35 29.21 -27.04 12.20
C ILE A 35 28.45 -26.90 10.88
N PRO A 36 28.57 -27.86 9.93
CA PRO A 36 27.78 -27.83 8.71
C PRO A 36 26.31 -28.11 9.04
N VAL A 37 25.41 -27.28 8.53
CA VAL A 37 23.97 -27.56 8.59
C VAL A 37 23.59 -28.41 7.40
N ILE A 38 22.98 -29.56 7.68
CA ILE A 38 22.42 -30.47 6.68
C ILE A 38 20.91 -30.46 6.90
N GLU A 39 20.18 -29.94 5.92
CA GLU A 39 18.73 -30.00 5.92
C GLU A 39 18.28 -31.48 5.93
N SER A 40 17.40 -31.82 6.88
CA SER A 40 16.81 -33.15 6.95
C SER A 40 15.86 -33.38 5.76
N ALA A 41 15.58 -34.64 5.42
CA ALA A 41 14.60 -34.93 4.37
C ALA A 41 13.23 -34.29 4.70
N PRO A 42 12.44 -33.85 3.69
CA PRO A 42 11.17 -33.15 3.92
C PRO A 42 10.21 -33.87 4.89
N ASP A 43 10.08 -35.19 4.74
CA ASP A 43 9.26 -36.02 5.64
C ASP A 43 9.77 -36.01 7.09
N THR A 44 11.08 -35.90 7.29
CA THR A 44 11.69 -35.82 8.61
C THR A 44 11.42 -34.46 9.24
N ILE A 45 11.55 -33.37 8.49
CA ILE A 45 11.21 -32.01 8.94
C ILE A 45 9.74 -31.97 9.39
N ALA A 46 8.84 -32.50 8.55
CA ALA A 46 7.42 -32.54 8.88
C ALA A 46 7.14 -33.37 10.14
N GLN A 47 7.70 -34.59 10.22
CA GLN A 47 7.49 -35.46 11.37
C GLN A 47 8.00 -34.83 12.66
N GLN A 48 9.17 -34.19 12.64
CA GLN A 48 9.74 -33.51 13.81
C GLN A 48 8.84 -32.34 14.25
N ALA A 49 8.49 -31.43 13.35
CA ALA A 49 7.64 -30.27 13.65
C ALA A 49 6.29 -30.68 14.25
N ILE A 50 5.61 -31.66 13.62
CA ILE A 50 4.31 -32.18 14.07
C ILE A 50 4.43 -32.85 15.43
N THR A 51 5.47 -33.66 15.65
CA THR A 51 5.66 -34.38 16.91
C THR A 51 5.96 -33.42 18.06
N VAL A 52 6.83 -32.42 17.82
CA VAL A 52 7.17 -31.41 18.82
C VAL A 52 5.94 -30.61 19.20
N ASP A 53 5.13 -30.19 18.23
CA ASP A 53 3.87 -29.51 18.51
C ASP A 53 2.93 -30.41 19.32
N ALA A 54 2.68 -31.64 18.88
CA ALA A 54 1.80 -32.59 19.59
C ALA A 54 2.16 -32.80 21.08
N LEU A 55 3.45 -32.74 21.41
CA LEU A 55 3.97 -32.86 22.77
C LEU A 55 3.88 -31.53 23.56
N ASP A 56 3.93 -30.39 22.88
CA ASP A 56 3.96 -29.03 23.46
C ASP A 56 2.57 -28.43 23.72
N LYS A 57 1.71 -29.18 24.43
CA LYS A 57 0.39 -28.67 24.87
C LYS A 57 0.50 -27.46 25.79
N ALA A 58 1.62 -27.34 26.52
CA ALA A 58 1.88 -26.22 27.42
C ALA A 58 2.17 -24.93 26.64
N GLY A 59 2.96 -24.98 25.57
CA GLY A 59 3.23 -23.85 24.69
C GLY A 59 1.96 -23.33 24.01
N PHE A 60 1.11 -24.23 23.49
CA PHE A 60 -0.20 -23.83 22.98
C PHE A 60 -1.05 -23.12 24.03
N LYS A 61 -1.17 -23.70 25.23
CA LYS A 61 -1.96 -23.09 26.30
C LYS A 61 -1.42 -21.71 26.65
N ARG A 62 -0.09 -21.53 26.71
CA ARG A 62 0.54 -20.24 26.97
C ARG A 62 0.15 -19.21 25.91
N ILE A 63 0.33 -19.53 24.63
CA ILE A 63 0.00 -18.63 23.51
C ILE A 63 -1.45 -18.14 23.60
N ILE A 64 -2.41 -19.07 23.70
CA ILE A 64 -3.83 -18.73 23.74
C ILE A 64 -4.20 -17.95 25.00
N VAL A 65 -3.70 -18.34 26.18
CA VAL A 65 -4.00 -17.64 27.43
C VAL A 65 -3.44 -16.22 27.40
N THR A 66 -2.20 -16.02 26.95
CA THR A 66 -1.60 -14.68 26.83
C THR A 66 -2.42 -13.78 25.92
N HIS A 67 -2.87 -14.29 24.77
CA HIS A 67 -3.74 -13.54 23.87
C HIS A 67 -5.10 -13.20 24.51
N LEU A 68 -5.74 -14.16 25.17
CA LEU A 68 -7.00 -13.96 25.88
C LEU A 68 -6.87 -13.13 27.16
N GLU A 69 -5.67 -12.77 27.59
CA GLU A 69 -5.45 -11.81 28.68
C GLU A 69 -5.40 -10.38 28.12
N SER A 70 -4.71 -10.18 26.99
CA SER A 70 -4.59 -8.86 26.34
C SER A 70 -5.86 -8.45 25.59
N GLU A 71 -6.37 -9.30 24.70
CA GLU A 71 -7.38 -8.96 23.67
C GLU A 71 -8.81 -9.37 24.05
N ARG A 72 -9.06 -9.78 25.31
CA ARG A 72 -10.40 -10.23 25.72
C ARG A 72 -11.43 -9.10 25.61
N PRO A 73 -12.56 -9.34 24.93
CA PRO A 73 -13.62 -8.34 24.84
C PRO A 73 -14.23 -7.96 26.18
N ASP A 74 -14.63 -6.70 26.29
CA ASP A 74 -15.25 -6.14 27.51
C ASP A 74 -16.52 -6.89 27.94
N HIS A 75 -17.33 -7.36 26.99
CA HIS A 75 -18.56 -8.09 27.27
C HIS A 75 -18.30 -9.46 27.93
N VAL A 76 -17.13 -10.06 27.67
CA VAL A 76 -16.69 -11.29 28.35
C VAL A 76 -16.19 -10.96 29.75
N ARG A 77 -15.29 -9.96 29.86
CA ARG A 77 -14.71 -9.51 31.15
C ARG A 77 -15.77 -9.08 32.18
N ARG A 78 -16.87 -8.49 31.72
CA ARG A 78 -17.94 -7.95 32.57
C ARG A 78 -19.14 -8.89 32.71
N ALA A 79 -19.04 -10.12 32.19
CA ALA A 79 -20.13 -11.09 32.30
C ALA A 79 -20.34 -11.50 33.76
N ILE A 80 -21.60 -11.79 34.11
CA ILE A 80 -21.96 -12.31 35.45
C ILE A 80 -21.32 -13.68 35.70
N ASP A 81 -21.25 -14.49 34.63
CA ASP A 81 -20.55 -15.78 34.60
C ASP A 81 -19.44 -15.68 33.55
N GLU A 82 -18.28 -15.18 33.99
CA GLU A 82 -17.12 -14.93 33.12
C GLU A 82 -16.59 -16.22 32.50
N GLU A 83 -16.56 -17.32 33.25
CA GLU A 83 -16.06 -18.62 32.77
C GLU A 83 -16.90 -19.13 31.60
N ARG A 84 -18.24 -19.11 31.75
CA ARG A 84 -19.13 -19.53 30.67
C ARG A 84 -19.12 -18.57 29.47
N ALA A 85 -18.96 -17.27 29.71
CA ALA A 85 -18.83 -16.30 28.64
C ALA A 85 -17.53 -16.50 27.85
N LEU A 86 -16.43 -16.79 28.56
CA LEU A 86 -15.12 -17.07 27.96
C LEU A 86 -15.16 -18.37 27.14
N ASP A 87 -15.74 -19.44 27.66
CA ASP A 87 -15.89 -20.69 26.92
C ASP A 87 -16.69 -20.53 25.63
N ARG A 88 -17.77 -19.73 25.68
CA ARG A 88 -18.57 -19.41 24.50
C ARG A 88 -17.75 -18.59 23.51
N TYR A 89 -17.06 -17.56 23.98
CA TYR A 89 -16.21 -16.72 23.14
C TYR A 89 -15.15 -17.56 22.42
N ILE A 90 -14.43 -18.43 23.13
CA ILE A 90 -13.43 -19.34 22.56
C ILE A 90 -14.03 -20.25 21.47
N LEU A 91 -15.28 -20.69 21.64
CA LEU A 91 -15.97 -21.50 20.63
C LEU A 91 -16.38 -20.67 19.40
N GLU A 92 -16.83 -19.44 19.61
CA GLU A 92 -17.27 -18.53 18.55
C GLU A 92 -16.09 -17.98 17.72
N THR A 93 -14.94 -17.72 18.35
CA THR A 93 -13.72 -17.19 17.71
C THR A 93 -12.65 -18.26 17.49
N ARG A 94 -13.05 -19.54 17.45
CA ARG A 94 -12.11 -20.66 17.38
C ARG A 94 -11.14 -20.56 16.21
N ASP A 95 -11.63 -20.15 15.04
CA ASP A 95 -10.81 -20.11 13.83
C ASP A 95 -9.82 -18.94 13.89
N ASP A 96 -10.20 -17.79 14.43
CA ASP A 96 -9.30 -16.64 14.66
C ASP A 96 -8.23 -16.97 15.72
N LEU A 97 -8.62 -17.68 16.79
CA LEU A 97 -7.68 -18.14 17.81
C LEU A 97 -6.71 -19.18 17.25
N ALA A 98 -7.14 -20.02 16.30
CA ALA A 98 -6.27 -20.93 15.60
C ALA A 98 -5.29 -20.18 14.69
N ASP A 99 -5.73 -19.14 13.98
CA ASP A 99 -4.89 -18.26 13.18
C ASP A 99 -3.82 -17.59 14.04
N HIS A 100 -4.24 -17.03 15.18
CA HIS A 100 -3.32 -16.44 16.14
C HIS A 100 -2.29 -17.46 16.64
N PHE A 101 -2.72 -18.67 16.99
CA PHE A 101 -1.79 -19.73 17.40
C PHE A 101 -0.77 -20.08 16.32
N LEU A 102 -1.20 -20.24 15.06
CA LEU A 102 -0.31 -20.58 13.95
C LEU A 102 0.74 -19.48 13.74
N LYS A 103 0.30 -18.22 13.74
CA LYS A 103 1.20 -17.06 13.65
C LYS A 103 2.24 -17.06 14.78
N GLU A 104 1.80 -17.17 16.04
CA GLU A 104 2.72 -17.16 17.19
C GLU A 104 3.65 -18.37 17.18
N ARG A 105 3.20 -19.53 16.69
CA ARG A 105 4.04 -20.71 16.52
C ARG A 105 5.13 -20.48 15.47
N ILE A 106 4.81 -19.86 14.34
CA ILE A 106 5.80 -19.43 13.34
C ILE A 106 6.81 -18.47 13.98
N VAL A 107 6.33 -17.46 14.71
CA VAL A 107 7.16 -16.48 15.41
C VAL A 107 8.12 -17.16 16.38
N GLU A 108 7.65 -18.11 17.20
CA GLU A 108 8.47 -18.80 18.19
C GLU A 108 9.56 -19.68 17.58
N TRP A 109 9.25 -20.38 16.50
CA TRP A 109 10.23 -21.21 15.79
C TRP A 109 11.26 -20.34 15.04
N LEU A 110 10.81 -19.33 14.29
CA LEU A 110 11.71 -18.42 13.60
C LEU A 110 12.56 -17.60 14.58
N ARG A 111 12.04 -17.22 15.74
CA ARG A 111 12.80 -16.52 16.78
C ARG A 111 14.00 -17.33 17.26
N ALA A 112 13.85 -18.64 17.39
CA ALA A 112 14.94 -19.53 17.78
C ALA A 112 15.89 -19.82 16.61
N GLY A 113 15.36 -19.99 15.39
CA GLY A 113 16.17 -20.20 14.19
C GLY A 113 17.01 -18.98 13.80
N LEU A 114 16.53 -17.77 14.10
CA LEU A 114 17.21 -16.50 13.82
C LEU A 114 18.02 -15.96 15.01
N ASP A 115 18.16 -16.70 16.11
CA ASP A 115 18.97 -16.24 17.24
C ASP A 115 20.46 -16.25 16.87
N GLU A 116 21.10 -15.09 16.95
CA GLU A 116 22.52 -14.91 16.59
C GLU A 116 23.49 -15.64 17.54
N ILE A 117 23.08 -15.84 18.80
CA ILE A 117 23.96 -16.37 19.85
C ILE A 117 23.81 -17.89 19.91
N THR A 118 22.58 -18.38 19.81
CA THR A 118 22.25 -19.80 19.86
C THR A 118 21.27 -20.18 18.76
N PRO A 119 21.71 -20.22 17.48
CA PRO A 119 20.84 -20.54 16.37
C PRO A 119 20.35 -21.99 16.43
N ASP A 120 19.05 -22.19 16.23
CA ASP A 120 18.41 -23.51 16.18
C ASP A 120 17.98 -23.83 14.74
N SER A 121 18.81 -24.61 14.04
CA SER A 121 18.57 -24.96 12.63
C SER A 121 17.32 -25.82 12.43
N ASP A 122 16.97 -26.69 13.39
CA ASP A 122 15.75 -27.50 13.28
C ASP A 122 14.52 -26.60 13.34
N ARG A 123 14.49 -25.66 14.30
CA ARG A 123 13.39 -24.68 14.40
C ARG A 123 13.36 -23.70 13.24
N TRP A 124 14.49 -23.37 12.62
CA TRP A 124 14.52 -22.65 11.36
C TRP A 124 13.71 -23.41 10.29
N PHE A 125 14.02 -24.68 10.05
CA PHE A 125 13.32 -25.48 9.03
C PHE A 125 11.84 -25.70 9.37
N TRP A 126 11.49 -25.92 10.65
CA TRP A 126 10.08 -26.04 11.05
C TRP A 126 9.32 -24.72 10.87
N GLY A 127 9.94 -23.60 11.23
CA GLY A 127 9.40 -22.26 11.04
C GLY A 127 9.20 -21.94 9.56
N MET A 128 10.18 -22.22 8.71
CA MET A 128 10.08 -22.04 7.25
C MET A 128 9.01 -22.94 6.64
N ALA A 129 8.91 -24.21 7.05
CA ALA A 129 7.87 -25.12 6.60
C ALA A 129 6.47 -24.62 6.98
N LEU A 130 6.25 -24.26 8.24
CA LEU A 130 4.94 -23.77 8.69
C LEU A 130 4.60 -22.41 8.04
N PHE A 131 5.57 -21.51 7.90
CA PHE A 131 5.33 -20.19 7.30
C PHE A 131 5.00 -20.29 5.80
N THR A 132 5.73 -21.14 5.07
CA THR A 132 5.44 -21.45 3.66
C THR A 132 4.06 -22.08 3.53
N GLY A 133 3.74 -23.05 4.39
CA GLY A 133 2.42 -23.66 4.47
C GLY A 133 1.30 -22.65 4.70
N ALA A 134 1.49 -21.74 5.66
CA ALA A 134 0.55 -20.66 5.95
C ALA A 134 0.34 -19.72 4.74
N CYS A 135 1.41 -19.39 4.01
CA CYS A 135 1.31 -18.59 2.78
C CYS A 135 0.41 -19.24 1.71
N LEU A 136 0.45 -20.57 1.62
CA LEU A 136 -0.24 -21.35 0.59
C LEU A 136 -1.66 -21.78 0.99
N GLY A 137 -1.83 -22.22 2.24
CA GLY A 137 -3.05 -22.89 2.70
C GLY A 137 -3.91 -22.08 3.66
N ARG A 138 -3.36 -21.04 4.31
CA ARG A 138 -4.09 -20.26 5.32
C ARG A 138 -3.57 -18.82 5.43
N PRO A 139 -3.66 -18.01 4.36
CA PRO A 139 -3.07 -16.67 4.35
C PRO A 139 -3.66 -15.74 5.41
N SER A 140 -4.90 -15.98 5.87
CA SER A 140 -5.57 -15.18 6.92
C SER A 140 -4.75 -15.06 8.20
N CYS A 141 -3.98 -16.08 8.58
CA CYS A 141 -3.20 -16.06 9.83
C CYS A 141 -1.95 -15.16 9.78
N ILE A 142 -1.51 -14.76 8.58
CA ILE A 142 -0.27 -13.99 8.36
C ILE A 142 -0.49 -12.78 7.45
N GLN A 143 -1.73 -12.47 7.06
CA GLN A 143 -2.00 -11.40 6.11
C GLN A 143 -1.54 -10.04 6.64
N GLU A 144 -1.87 -9.71 7.90
CA GLU A 144 -1.55 -8.40 8.49
C GLU A 144 -0.09 -8.30 8.95
N ASP A 145 0.43 -9.33 9.62
CA ASP A 145 1.76 -9.27 10.28
C ASP A 145 2.85 -10.07 9.56
N GLY A 146 2.52 -10.84 8.52
CA GLY A 146 3.47 -11.72 7.85
C GLY A 146 4.60 -10.98 7.16
N PHE A 147 4.39 -9.72 6.76
CA PHE A 147 5.47 -8.89 6.22
C PHE A 147 6.55 -8.60 7.27
N HIS A 148 6.20 -8.50 8.56
CA HIS A 148 7.18 -8.34 9.64
C HIS A 148 8.02 -9.59 9.84
N LEU A 149 7.44 -10.77 9.58
CA LEU A 149 8.18 -12.03 9.56
C LEU A 149 9.14 -12.06 8.36
N LEU A 150 8.68 -11.68 7.17
CA LEU A 150 9.55 -11.53 5.99
C LEU A 150 10.70 -10.55 6.23
N GLU A 151 10.43 -9.40 6.85
CA GLU A 151 11.45 -8.43 7.24
C GLU A 151 12.43 -9.04 8.24
N SER A 152 11.94 -9.77 9.25
CA SER A 152 12.80 -10.48 10.22
C SER A 152 13.72 -11.50 9.54
N LEU A 153 13.21 -12.25 8.56
CA LEU A 153 14.00 -13.15 7.73
C LEU A 153 15.07 -12.37 6.97
N ALA A 154 14.70 -11.31 6.25
CA ALA A 154 15.63 -10.50 5.46
C ALA A 154 16.75 -9.89 6.32
N LEU A 155 16.43 -9.41 7.52
CA LEU A 155 17.40 -8.86 8.45
C LEU A 155 18.26 -9.93 9.14
N GLY A 156 17.88 -11.20 9.05
CA GLY A 156 18.48 -12.26 9.86
C GLY A 156 18.32 -11.98 11.36
N ARG A 157 17.22 -11.35 11.78
CA ARG A 157 16.98 -10.95 13.18
C ARG A 157 15.72 -11.60 13.72
N PRO A 158 15.67 -12.03 14.99
CA PRO A 158 14.46 -12.63 15.55
C PRO A 158 13.26 -11.67 15.50
N PRO A 159 12.04 -12.17 15.23
CA PRO A 159 10.85 -11.32 15.20
C PRO A 159 10.61 -10.61 16.53
N GLY A 160 10.34 -9.31 16.46
CA GLY A 160 10.12 -8.43 17.61
C GLY A 160 11.39 -7.91 18.30
N ARG A 161 12.59 -8.17 17.75
CA ARG A 161 13.87 -7.66 18.30
C ARG A 161 14.54 -6.55 17.48
N TRP A 162 14.01 -6.18 16.32
CA TRP A 162 14.60 -5.12 15.49
C TRP A 162 13.96 -3.77 15.78
N GLN A 163 14.80 -2.77 16.05
CA GLN A 163 14.37 -1.40 16.33
C GLN A 163 14.12 -0.67 15.00
N THR A 164 12.87 -0.58 14.55
CA THR A 164 12.44 0.63 13.83
C THR A 164 12.21 1.73 14.89
N ARG A 165 13.26 2.11 15.62
CA ARG A 165 13.23 3.42 16.27
C ARG A 165 13.21 4.42 15.13
N ALA A 166 12.05 5.00 14.86
CA ALA A 166 11.99 6.19 14.04
C ALA A 166 13.05 7.16 14.60
N ALA A 167 13.94 7.65 13.75
CA ALA A 167 14.88 8.68 14.15
C ALA A 167 14.08 9.78 14.88
N PRO A 168 14.51 10.24 16.06
CA PRO A 168 13.78 11.26 16.79
C PRO A 168 13.56 12.45 15.86
N GLY A 169 12.30 12.77 15.57
CA GLY A 169 11.97 13.87 14.67
C GLY A 169 11.87 15.20 15.41
N PRO A 170 11.63 16.31 14.70
CA PRO A 170 11.52 17.64 15.30
C PRO A 170 10.49 17.79 16.44
N HIS A 171 9.59 16.82 16.56
CA HIS A 171 8.54 16.77 17.56
C HIS A 171 8.87 15.86 18.77
N HIS A 172 10.01 15.16 18.75
CA HIS A 172 10.45 14.29 19.84
C HIS A 172 11.44 15.01 20.76
N LEU A 173 11.32 14.79 22.08
CA LEU A 173 12.16 15.42 23.11
C LEU A 173 13.65 15.07 22.98
N ASP A 174 13.95 13.93 22.33
CA ASP A 174 15.31 13.41 22.16
C ASP A 174 15.96 13.86 20.83
N TRP A 175 15.32 14.76 20.08
CA TRP A 175 15.88 15.29 18.83
C TRP A 175 16.92 16.37 19.11
N ASP A 176 18.16 16.13 18.68
CA ASP A 176 19.31 17.03 18.90
C ASP A 176 19.48 18.08 17.80
N GLY A 177 18.49 18.23 16.92
CA GLY A 177 18.51 19.18 15.80
C GLY A 177 19.38 18.74 14.62
N ARG A 178 19.93 17.51 14.65
CA ARG A 178 20.61 16.90 13.52
C ARG A 178 19.69 15.86 12.91
N ASP A 179 19.66 15.80 11.58
CA ASP A 179 19.18 14.60 10.91
C ASP A 179 20.22 13.52 11.22
N VAL A 180 19.94 12.70 12.23
CA VAL A 180 20.67 11.47 12.44
C VAL A 180 20.41 10.65 11.17
N GLU A 181 21.43 10.47 10.33
CA GLU A 181 21.44 9.37 9.35
C GLU A 181 21.10 8.13 10.18
N GLY A 182 19.85 7.68 10.09
CA GLY A 182 19.37 6.56 10.90
C GLY A 182 20.35 5.41 10.72
N GLU A 183 20.68 4.72 11.82
CA GLU A 183 21.48 3.49 11.75
C GLU A 183 20.94 2.67 10.57
N SER A 184 21.77 2.51 9.54
CA SER A 184 21.34 1.84 8.32
C SER A 184 20.95 0.43 8.71
N VAL A 185 19.68 0.08 8.55
CA VAL A 185 19.19 -1.27 8.83
C VAL A 185 19.93 -2.21 7.88
N GLU A 186 20.87 -2.98 8.42
CA GLU A 186 21.70 -3.90 7.66
C GLU A 186 20.93 -5.19 7.39
N VAL A 187 20.87 -5.58 6.12
CA VAL A 187 20.18 -6.78 5.66
C VAL A 187 21.16 -7.95 5.63
N HIS A 188 20.73 -9.10 6.16
CA HIS A 188 21.54 -10.32 6.13
C HIS A 188 21.43 -10.98 4.76
N VAL A 189 22.56 -11.35 4.13
CA VAL A 189 22.56 -11.91 2.77
C VAL A 189 21.72 -13.20 2.68
N ASP A 190 22.01 -14.19 3.53
CA ASP A 190 21.26 -15.45 3.52
C ASP A 190 19.80 -15.27 3.95
N GLY A 191 19.54 -14.30 4.85
CA GLY A 191 18.20 -13.94 5.28
C GLY A 191 17.37 -13.32 4.15
N ALA A 192 17.97 -12.42 3.37
CA ALA A 192 17.36 -11.84 2.18
C ALA A 192 17.08 -12.89 1.11
N ILE A 193 17.99 -13.85 0.91
CA ILE A 193 17.76 -14.99 0.00
C ILE A 193 16.55 -15.79 0.48
N ALA A 194 16.46 -16.08 1.78
CA ALA A 194 15.35 -16.82 2.36
C ALA A 194 14.00 -16.08 2.21
N ALA A 195 13.98 -14.78 2.50
CA ALA A 195 12.81 -13.94 2.35
C ALA A 195 12.38 -13.80 0.88
N ALA A 196 13.33 -13.59 -0.04
CA ALA A 196 13.06 -13.50 -1.47
C ALA A 196 12.54 -14.84 -2.04
N TRP A 197 13.07 -15.97 -1.55
CA TRP A 197 12.59 -17.30 -1.91
C TRP A 197 11.13 -17.51 -1.48
N LEU A 198 10.76 -17.10 -0.26
CA LEU A 198 9.37 -17.20 0.19
C LEU A 198 8.46 -16.28 -0.62
N LEU A 199 8.94 -15.08 -0.96
CA LEU A 199 8.19 -14.14 -1.80
C LEU A 199 7.99 -14.68 -3.22
N ASP A 200 8.95 -15.45 -3.78
CA ASP A 200 8.77 -16.15 -5.06
C ASP A 200 7.59 -17.14 -5.01
N ILE A 201 7.41 -17.84 -3.87
CA ILE A 201 6.26 -18.73 -3.67
C ILE A 201 4.98 -17.93 -3.61
N VAL A 202 4.94 -16.86 -2.81
CA VAL A 202 3.75 -15.99 -2.67
C VAL A 202 3.34 -15.39 -4.01
N ASP A 203 4.31 -14.89 -4.80
CA ASP A 203 4.06 -14.31 -6.12
C ASP A 203 3.60 -15.34 -7.16
N SER A 204 3.91 -16.62 -6.96
CA SER A 204 3.49 -17.71 -7.82
C SER A 204 2.02 -18.09 -7.64
N ILE A 205 1.43 -17.79 -6.48
CA ILE A 205 0.01 -18.01 -6.19
C ILE A 205 -0.86 -16.97 -6.90
N GLY A 206 -0.34 -15.75 -7.11
CA GLY A 206 -1.05 -14.69 -7.83
C GLY A 206 -2.21 -14.09 -7.04
N GLU A 207 -3.30 -13.73 -7.74
CA GLU A 207 -4.49 -13.07 -7.17
C GLU A 207 -5.25 -13.96 -6.17
N ASP A 208 -5.08 -15.28 -6.24
CA ASP A 208 -5.70 -16.23 -5.30
C ASP A 208 -5.18 -16.05 -3.85
N SER A 209 -4.09 -15.30 -3.67
CA SER A 209 -3.56 -14.94 -2.36
C SER A 209 -3.78 -13.44 -2.06
N PRO A 210 -4.29 -13.09 -0.86
CA PRO A 210 -4.37 -11.68 -0.44
C PRO A 210 -3.01 -11.12 0.01
N LEU A 211 -1.96 -11.96 0.08
CA LEU A 211 -0.67 -11.58 0.66
C LEU A 211 0.11 -10.56 -0.17
N PRO A 212 0.21 -10.65 -1.51
CA PRO A 212 0.93 -9.64 -2.29
C PRO A 212 0.33 -8.24 -2.11
N GLU A 213 -1.00 -8.15 -2.08
CA GLU A 213 -1.69 -6.88 -1.83
C GLU A 213 -1.38 -6.31 -0.44
N ALA A 214 -1.34 -7.17 0.59
CA ALA A 214 -1.03 -6.76 1.95
C ALA A 214 0.45 -6.39 2.15
N TRP A 215 1.37 -7.09 1.49
CA TRP A 215 2.79 -7.01 1.82
C TRP A 215 3.60 -6.11 0.88
N TRP A 216 3.29 -6.06 -0.42
CA TRP A 216 4.15 -5.36 -1.37
C TRP A 216 4.24 -3.84 -1.09
N ALA A 217 3.14 -3.21 -0.67
CA ALA A 217 3.15 -1.80 -0.30
C ALA A 217 4.07 -1.54 0.91
N GLU A 218 4.01 -2.41 1.93
CA GLU A 218 4.89 -2.34 3.10
C GLU A 218 6.35 -2.56 2.73
N ILE A 219 6.64 -3.57 1.89
CA ILE A 219 8.00 -3.86 1.42
C ILE A 219 8.59 -2.67 0.65
N VAL A 220 7.83 -2.08 -0.29
CA VAL A 220 8.31 -0.94 -1.10
C VAL A 220 8.53 0.31 -0.24
N ASN A 221 7.76 0.46 0.83
CA ASN A 221 7.91 1.55 1.80
C ASN A 221 9.16 1.38 2.70
N ARG A 222 9.72 0.17 2.79
CA ARG A 222 10.98 -0.15 3.48
C ARG A 222 12.12 -0.20 2.47
N SER A 223 12.82 0.93 2.28
CA SER A 223 13.90 1.04 1.28
C SER A 223 14.99 -0.02 1.41
N HIS A 224 15.31 -0.48 2.63
CA HIS A 224 16.28 -1.55 2.88
C HIS A 224 15.81 -2.92 2.35
N LEU A 225 14.52 -3.15 2.15
CA LEU A 225 13.99 -4.41 1.60
C LEU A 225 13.83 -4.37 0.08
N TYR A 226 13.73 -3.18 -0.53
CA TYR A 226 13.40 -3.03 -1.95
C TYR A 226 14.37 -3.78 -2.88
N VAL A 227 15.67 -3.55 -2.71
CA VAL A 227 16.72 -4.21 -3.51
C VAL A 227 16.91 -5.68 -3.09
N PRO A 228 17.07 -6.02 -1.80
CA PRO A 228 17.33 -7.41 -1.41
C PRO A 228 16.19 -8.38 -1.75
N LEU A 229 14.94 -7.92 -1.73
CA LEU A 229 13.78 -8.74 -2.11
C LEU A 229 13.47 -8.68 -3.60
N ARG A 230 14.31 -8.02 -4.42
CA ARG A 230 14.19 -7.97 -5.89
C ARG A 230 12.84 -7.41 -6.35
N MET A 231 12.35 -6.38 -5.64
CA MET A 231 11.03 -5.80 -5.93
C MET A 231 10.97 -5.18 -7.32
N ALA A 232 12.09 -4.62 -7.78
CA ALA A 232 12.25 -4.11 -9.15
C ALA A 232 11.87 -5.17 -10.20
N GLU A 233 12.51 -6.34 -10.13
CA GLU A 233 12.27 -7.44 -11.07
C GLU A 233 10.86 -8.02 -10.95
N ARG A 234 10.33 -8.12 -9.72
CA ARG A 234 8.95 -8.57 -9.47
C ARG A 234 7.93 -7.64 -10.11
N LEU A 235 8.05 -6.33 -9.87
CA LEU A 235 7.18 -5.32 -10.46
C LEU A 235 7.26 -5.37 -11.99
N ASP A 236 8.47 -5.40 -12.55
CA ASP A 236 8.68 -5.45 -14.00
C ASP A 236 8.03 -6.69 -14.63
N SER A 237 8.08 -7.84 -13.95
CA SER A 237 7.46 -9.09 -14.42
C SER A 237 5.92 -9.06 -14.44
N LYS A 238 5.31 -8.17 -13.64
CA LYS A 238 3.84 -8.06 -13.51
C LYS A 238 3.25 -6.86 -14.25
N LEU A 239 4.06 -6.02 -14.89
CA LEU A 239 3.59 -4.81 -15.60
C LEU A 239 2.54 -5.10 -16.69
N THR A 240 2.66 -6.24 -17.36
CA THR A 240 1.73 -6.65 -18.44
C THR A 240 0.59 -7.52 -17.95
N ASP A 241 0.57 -7.84 -16.65
CA ASP A 241 -0.41 -8.72 -16.05
C ASP A 241 -1.59 -7.90 -15.51
N ASN A 242 -2.73 -7.98 -16.19
CA ASN A 242 -3.92 -7.23 -15.82
C ASN A 242 -4.45 -7.63 -14.44
N GLU A 243 -4.20 -8.85 -13.97
CA GLU A 243 -4.63 -9.35 -12.65
C GLU A 243 -3.92 -8.55 -11.54
N TRP A 244 -2.66 -8.17 -11.75
CA TRP A 244 -1.86 -7.43 -10.78
C TRP A 244 -2.10 -5.92 -10.75
N SER A 245 -2.90 -5.39 -11.68
CA SER A 245 -3.08 -3.94 -11.83
C SER A 245 -3.57 -3.25 -10.55
N SER A 246 -4.50 -3.86 -9.81
CA SER A 246 -5.02 -3.28 -8.56
C SER A 246 -3.92 -3.09 -7.52
N ILE A 247 -3.03 -4.08 -7.41
CA ILE A 247 -1.89 -4.07 -6.49
C ILE A 247 -0.86 -3.03 -6.97
N LEU A 248 -0.52 -3.03 -8.27
CA LEU A 248 0.43 -2.09 -8.85
C LEU A 248 -0.02 -0.64 -8.65
N ILE A 249 -1.31 -0.33 -8.84
CA ILE A 249 -1.87 1.02 -8.62
C ILE A 249 -1.67 1.46 -7.17
N LYS A 250 -1.96 0.59 -6.19
CA LYS A 250 -1.80 0.89 -4.75
C LYS A 250 -0.36 1.21 -4.36
N ILE A 251 0.61 0.63 -5.05
CA ILE A 251 2.03 0.77 -4.75
C ILE A 251 2.64 2.03 -5.37
N ILE A 252 2.05 2.60 -6.43
CA ILE A 252 2.57 3.81 -7.12
C ILE A 252 3.01 4.90 -6.14
N PRO A 253 2.20 5.33 -5.15
CA PRO A 253 2.61 6.40 -4.25
C PRO A 253 3.81 6.07 -3.37
N HIS A 254 4.07 4.79 -3.09
CA HIS A 254 5.25 4.36 -2.36
C HIS A 254 6.49 4.35 -3.27
N LEU A 255 6.33 3.94 -4.53
CA LEU A 255 7.41 3.96 -5.53
C LEU A 255 7.87 5.37 -5.90
N LEU A 256 7.04 6.40 -5.77
CA LEU A 256 7.48 7.77 -6.10
C LEU A 256 8.74 8.20 -5.34
N ARG A 257 8.96 7.67 -4.13
CA ARG A 257 10.14 7.97 -3.30
C ARG A 257 11.27 6.97 -3.48
N THR A 258 10.95 5.71 -3.75
CA THR A 258 11.93 4.61 -3.85
C THR A 258 12.42 4.39 -5.28
N ASP A 259 11.53 4.42 -6.27
CA ASP A 259 11.80 4.19 -7.69
C ASP A 259 10.77 4.90 -8.61
N ALA A 260 10.94 6.21 -8.77
CA ALA A 260 10.06 7.03 -9.60
C ALA A 260 10.00 6.59 -11.08
N PRO A 261 11.09 6.15 -11.73
CA PRO A 261 11.04 5.58 -13.08
C PRO A 261 10.06 4.40 -13.20
N ARG A 262 10.08 3.44 -12.26
CA ARG A 262 9.12 2.32 -12.26
C ARG A 262 7.70 2.75 -11.96
N ALA A 263 7.49 3.71 -11.05
CA ALA A 263 6.17 4.30 -10.83
C ALA A 263 5.59 4.85 -12.15
N GLY A 264 6.41 5.57 -12.94
CA GLY A 264 6.04 6.06 -14.26
C GLY A 264 5.75 4.94 -15.27
N ALA A 265 6.54 3.85 -15.25
CA ALA A 265 6.32 2.69 -16.11
C ALA A 265 4.97 2.00 -15.81
N ILE A 266 4.63 1.80 -14.53
CA ILE A 266 3.34 1.25 -14.10
C ILE A 266 2.19 2.15 -14.58
N VAL A 267 2.28 3.47 -14.35
CA VAL A 267 1.27 4.43 -14.81
C VAL A 267 1.07 4.32 -16.32
N ASN A 268 2.14 4.30 -17.10
CA ASN A 268 2.05 4.18 -18.56
C ASN A 268 1.42 2.85 -19.00
N ALA A 269 1.78 1.74 -18.36
CA ALA A 269 1.23 0.43 -18.66
C ALA A 269 -0.28 0.37 -18.41
N ILE A 270 -0.75 0.88 -17.26
CA ILE A 270 -2.17 0.90 -16.90
C ILE A 270 -2.95 1.86 -17.81
N LEU A 271 -2.40 3.03 -18.14
CA LEU A 271 -3.08 3.97 -19.05
C LEU A 271 -3.18 3.40 -20.48
N ALA A 272 -2.20 2.60 -20.91
CA ALA A 272 -2.22 1.99 -22.24
C ALA A 272 -3.13 0.76 -22.34
N ASN A 273 -3.15 -0.10 -21.31
CA ASN A 273 -3.77 -1.43 -21.39
C ASN A 273 -4.91 -1.67 -20.37
N GLY A 274 -5.06 -0.81 -19.36
CA GLY A 274 -6.05 -0.96 -18.31
C GLY A 274 -7.49 -0.80 -18.83
N ASP A 275 -8.45 -1.37 -18.11
CA ASP A 275 -9.86 -1.11 -18.34
C ASP A 275 -10.30 0.22 -17.71
N GLU A 276 -11.56 0.61 -17.93
CA GLU A 276 -12.11 1.87 -17.41
C GLU A 276 -11.97 1.99 -15.89
N LYS A 277 -12.20 0.90 -15.15
CA LYS A 277 -12.05 0.86 -13.69
C LYS A 277 -10.62 1.20 -13.28
N ARG A 278 -9.61 0.54 -13.86
CA ARG A 278 -8.19 0.80 -13.54
C ARG A 278 -7.76 2.23 -13.89
N ARG A 279 -8.29 2.80 -14.98
CA ARG A 279 -8.03 4.21 -15.34
C ARG A 279 -8.67 5.20 -14.36
N ILE A 280 -9.88 4.89 -13.88
CA ILE A 280 -10.52 5.65 -12.79
C ILE A 280 -9.68 5.58 -11.52
N ASP A 281 -9.19 4.39 -11.15
CA ASP A 281 -8.37 4.18 -9.96
C ASP A 281 -7.07 4.99 -10.04
N ILE A 282 -6.38 5.01 -11.20
CA ILE A 282 -5.21 5.88 -11.40
C ILE A 282 -5.56 7.37 -11.35
N ALA A 283 -6.65 7.79 -12.00
CA ALA A 283 -7.09 9.18 -11.98
C ALA A 283 -7.35 9.67 -10.54
N SER A 284 -7.86 8.79 -9.67
CA SER A 284 -8.09 9.09 -8.26
C SER A 284 -6.81 9.41 -7.47
N LEU A 285 -5.66 8.88 -7.92
CA LEU A 285 -4.36 9.15 -7.31
C LEU A 285 -3.69 10.41 -7.85
N ALA A 286 -4.21 11.02 -8.93
CA ALA A 286 -3.54 12.12 -9.64
C ALA A 286 -3.16 13.28 -8.73
N GLU A 287 -4.03 13.70 -7.81
CA GLU A 287 -3.78 14.81 -6.90
C GLU A 287 -2.58 14.55 -5.97
N ARG A 288 -2.53 13.34 -5.39
CA ARG A 288 -1.40 12.90 -4.56
C ARG A 288 -0.12 12.77 -5.37
N ILE A 289 -0.21 12.19 -6.58
CA ILE A 289 0.95 11.97 -7.44
C ILE A 289 1.54 13.30 -7.92
N VAL A 290 0.73 14.30 -8.28
CA VAL A 290 1.22 15.63 -8.70
C VAL A 290 2.06 16.28 -7.60
N SER A 291 1.65 16.14 -6.33
CA SER A 291 2.38 16.70 -5.18
C SER A 291 3.79 16.12 -5.02
N GLU A 292 4.00 14.86 -5.42
CA GLU A 292 5.28 14.15 -5.29
C GLU A 292 6.08 14.13 -6.61
N SER A 293 5.41 14.04 -7.76
CA SER A 293 6.00 13.99 -9.09
C SER A 293 5.08 14.64 -10.13
N VAL A 294 5.36 15.91 -10.43
CA VAL A 294 4.65 16.69 -11.45
C VAL A 294 4.69 16.02 -12.82
N SER A 295 5.80 15.38 -13.21
CA SER A 295 5.93 14.73 -14.51
C SER A 295 4.95 13.57 -14.68
N ILE A 296 4.86 12.67 -13.70
CA ILE A 296 3.95 11.51 -13.73
C ILE A 296 2.50 11.99 -13.58
N GLY A 297 2.24 12.94 -12.69
CA GLY A 297 0.91 13.53 -12.50
C GLY A 297 0.35 14.15 -13.78
N LYS A 298 1.20 14.85 -14.56
CA LYS A 298 0.83 15.38 -15.88
C LYS A 298 0.43 14.28 -16.87
N THR A 299 1.16 13.17 -16.90
CA THR A 299 0.83 12.02 -17.76
C THR A 299 -0.56 11.47 -17.45
N ILE A 300 -0.89 11.33 -16.17
CA ILE A 300 -2.21 10.86 -15.73
C ILE A 300 -3.30 11.84 -16.19
N ILE A 301 -3.13 13.13 -15.89
CA ILE A 301 -4.13 14.15 -16.25
C ILE A 301 -4.32 14.21 -17.77
N ASP A 302 -3.25 14.20 -18.55
CA ASP A 302 -3.33 14.27 -20.02
C ASP A 302 -3.97 13.05 -20.65
N ALA A 303 -3.73 11.86 -20.09
CA ALA A 303 -4.38 10.64 -20.56
C ALA A 303 -5.86 10.66 -20.20
N SER A 304 -6.21 10.99 -18.95
CA SER A 304 -7.59 11.05 -18.49
C SER A 304 -8.43 12.10 -19.24
N LEU A 305 -7.88 13.30 -19.51
CA LEU A 305 -8.59 14.37 -20.24
C LEU A 305 -8.77 14.10 -21.75
N LYS A 306 -8.23 12.99 -22.28
CA LYS A 306 -8.53 12.53 -23.65
C LYS A 306 -9.76 11.63 -23.70
N GLU A 307 -10.27 11.20 -22.56
CA GLU A 307 -11.41 10.31 -22.44
C GLU A 307 -12.67 11.08 -22.03
N ASP A 308 -13.84 10.56 -22.37
CA ASP A 308 -15.12 11.16 -21.98
C ASP A 308 -15.72 10.59 -20.69
N GLY A 309 -15.02 9.64 -20.05
CA GLY A 309 -15.49 8.90 -18.88
C GLY A 309 -15.27 9.59 -17.53
N ASP A 310 -15.50 8.83 -16.45
CA ASP A 310 -15.34 9.32 -15.07
C ASP A 310 -13.88 9.64 -14.72
N ALA A 311 -12.91 8.97 -15.32
CA ALA A 311 -11.49 9.24 -15.13
C ALA A 311 -11.13 10.69 -15.45
N ALA A 312 -11.68 11.26 -16.54
CA ALA A 312 -11.48 12.66 -16.91
C ALA A 312 -12.01 13.62 -15.84
N VAL A 313 -13.20 13.35 -15.32
CA VAL A 313 -13.83 14.15 -14.26
C VAL A 313 -12.99 14.10 -12.99
N ILE A 314 -12.55 12.91 -12.59
CA ILE A 314 -11.76 12.72 -11.38
C ILE A 314 -10.40 13.41 -11.49
N ALA A 315 -9.65 13.16 -12.57
CA ALA A 315 -8.32 13.74 -12.80
C ALA A 315 -8.35 15.28 -12.89
N THR A 316 -9.46 15.87 -13.34
CA THR A 316 -9.65 17.34 -13.35
C THR A 316 -9.50 17.95 -11.95
N SER A 317 -9.82 17.19 -10.90
CA SER A 317 -9.65 17.62 -9.50
C SER A 317 -8.20 17.85 -9.10
N ALA A 318 -7.23 17.28 -9.83
CA ALA A 318 -5.81 17.43 -9.54
C ALA A 318 -5.20 18.71 -10.14
N LEU A 319 -5.91 19.40 -11.06
CA LEU A 319 -5.42 20.62 -11.69
C LEU A 319 -5.06 21.75 -10.71
N PRO A 320 -5.81 22.01 -9.63
CA PRO A 320 -5.44 23.03 -8.66
C PRO A 320 -4.11 22.73 -7.97
N VAL A 321 -3.85 21.45 -7.64
CA VAL A 321 -2.55 21.06 -7.08
C VAL A 321 -1.44 21.31 -8.10
N LEU A 322 -1.67 20.94 -9.37
CA LEU A 322 -0.72 21.26 -10.44
C LEU A 322 -0.44 22.76 -10.55
N ALA A 323 -1.45 23.63 -10.39
CA ALA A 323 -1.27 25.07 -10.46
C ALA A 323 -0.33 25.63 -9.38
N HIS A 324 -0.24 24.98 -8.21
CA HIS A 324 0.69 25.39 -7.16
C HIS A 324 2.15 25.01 -7.50
N HIS A 325 2.35 23.90 -8.22
CA HIS A 325 3.68 23.39 -8.56
C HIS A 325 4.19 23.93 -9.90
N ASP A 326 3.32 24.03 -10.89
CA ASP A 326 3.64 24.46 -12.26
C ASP A 326 2.42 25.21 -12.87
N PRO A 327 2.34 26.54 -12.65
CA PRO A 327 1.26 27.37 -13.17
C PRO A 327 1.12 27.32 -14.70
N ILE A 328 2.23 27.14 -15.43
CA ILE A 328 2.24 27.14 -16.89
C ILE A 328 1.61 25.85 -17.40
N GLU A 329 2.07 24.70 -16.90
CA GLU A 329 1.52 23.38 -17.27
C GLU A 329 0.07 23.22 -16.82
N PHE A 330 -0.31 23.85 -15.71
CA PHE A 330 -1.70 23.98 -15.31
C PHE A 330 -2.53 24.71 -16.35
N MET A 331 -2.14 25.90 -16.80
CA MET A 331 -2.93 26.71 -17.74
C MET A 331 -3.19 25.97 -19.07
N ILE A 332 -2.19 25.22 -19.57
CA ILE A 332 -2.34 24.38 -20.77
C ILE A 332 -3.46 23.33 -20.59
N ARG A 333 -3.54 22.69 -19.42
CA ARG A 333 -4.55 21.66 -19.13
C ARG A 333 -5.89 22.24 -18.71
N ALA A 334 -5.89 23.39 -18.06
CA ALA A 334 -7.08 24.18 -17.76
C ALA A 334 -7.81 24.57 -19.05
N MET A 335 -7.07 24.95 -20.10
CA MET A 335 -7.62 25.18 -21.42
C MET A 335 -8.35 23.94 -21.97
N ARG A 336 -7.69 22.78 -21.94
CA ARG A 336 -8.28 21.51 -22.39
C ARG A 336 -9.54 21.15 -21.60
N ALA A 337 -9.50 21.27 -20.28
CA ALA A 337 -10.66 21.01 -19.42
C ALA A 337 -11.83 21.96 -19.71
N SER A 338 -11.56 23.22 -20.06
CA SER A 338 -12.59 24.21 -20.41
C SER A 338 -13.33 23.91 -21.72
N GLN A 339 -12.67 23.21 -22.64
CA GLN A 339 -13.17 22.85 -23.97
C GLN A 339 -13.65 21.39 -24.06
N HIS A 340 -13.52 20.63 -22.97
CA HIS A 340 -13.81 19.21 -22.94
C HIS A 340 -15.26 18.92 -23.35
N GLU A 341 -15.53 17.87 -24.12
CA GLU A 341 -16.88 17.55 -24.64
C GLU A 341 -17.84 17.17 -23.50
N ASN A 342 -17.38 16.34 -22.56
CA ASN A 342 -18.14 16.00 -21.35
C ASN A 342 -18.40 17.23 -20.43
N PRO A 343 -19.67 17.64 -20.19
CA PRO A 343 -20.02 18.77 -19.32
C PRO A 343 -19.61 18.56 -17.86
N ARG A 344 -19.50 17.31 -17.39
CA ARG A 344 -19.08 17.01 -16.00
C ARG A 344 -17.63 17.42 -15.76
N VAL A 345 -16.75 17.28 -16.76
CA VAL A 345 -15.35 17.73 -16.70
C VAL A 345 -15.31 19.25 -16.56
N ARG A 346 -16.05 19.96 -17.42
CA ARG A 346 -16.13 21.43 -17.38
C ARG A 346 -16.65 21.94 -16.03
N ARG A 347 -17.75 21.35 -15.53
CA ARG A 347 -18.30 21.65 -14.19
C ARG A 347 -17.26 21.44 -13.09
N ARG A 348 -16.56 20.30 -13.13
CA ARG A 348 -15.53 19.98 -12.15
C ARG A 348 -14.37 20.97 -12.19
N PHE A 349 -13.97 21.41 -13.39
CA PHE A 349 -12.97 22.46 -13.55
C PHE A 349 -13.44 23.81 -13.01
N VAL A 350 -14.70 24.20 -13.28
CA VAL A 350 -15.30 25.43 -12.70
C VAL A 350 -15.25 25.39 -11.18
N ASP A 351 -15.56 24.24 -10.58
CA ASP A 351 -15.64 24.10 -9.12
C ASP A 351 -14.27 24.09 -8.43
N SER A 352 -13.23 23.56 -9.08
CA SER A 352 -11.94 23.31 -8.45
C SER A 352 -10.81 24.20 -8.98
N GLY A 353 -10.73 24.44 -10.29
CA GLY A 353 -9.57 25.03 -10.96
C GLY A 353 -9.76 26.46 -11.49
N LEU A 354 -10.99 26.89 -11.79
CA LEU A 354 -11.24 28.20 -12.43
C LEU A 354 -10.67 29.38 -11.63
N ARG A 355 -10.73 29.31 -10.30
CA ARG A 355 -10.17 30.34 -9.43
C ARG A 355 -8.68 30.55 -9.67
N MET A 356 -7.92 29.46 -9.74
CA MET A 356 -6.48 29.53 -9.96
C MET A 356 -6.17 30.02 -11.37
N ALA A 357 -6.94 29.60 -12.38
CA ALA A 357 -6.80 30.08 -13.74
C ALA A 357 -6.97 31.61 -13.84
N MET A 358 -7.99 32.17 -13.19
CA MET A 358 -8.22 33.62 -13.19
C MET A 358 -7.25 34.40 -12.30
N GLN A 359 -6.62 33.77 -11.32
CA GLN A 359 -5.53 34.40 -10.58
C GLN A 359 -4.26 34.51 -11.43
N ILE A 360 -3.99 33.50 -12.27
CA ILE A 360 -2.83 33.47 -13.17
C ILE A 360 -3.08 34.34 -14.42
N ASP A 361 -4.29 34.28 -14.99
CA ASP A 361 -4.71 35.01 -16.19
C ASP A 361 -6.04 35.77 -15.92
N PRO A 362 -5.97 36.93 -15.24
CA PRO A 362 -7.15 37.67 -14.80
C PRO A 362 -7.92 38.38 -15.92
N ILE A 363 -7.34 38.46 -17.13
CA ILE A 363 -7.95 39.06 -18.32
C ILE A 363 -8.37 38.01 -19.34
N ASP A 364 -8.26 36.73 -18.99
CA ASP A 364 -8.61 35.58 -19.81
C ASP A 364 -7.91 35.56 -21.17
N GLU A 365 -6.63 35.98 -21.24
CA GLU A 365 -5.79 35.95 -22.45
C GLU A 365 -5.82 34.61 -23.20
N GLN A 366 -5.96 33.51 -22.48
CA GLN A 366 -6.06 32.18 -23.09
C GLN A 366 -7.48 31.87 -23.59
N GLY A 367 -8.53 32.51 -23.06
CA GLY A 367 -9.93 32.29 -23.47
C GLY A 367 -10.65 31.18 -22.70
N ILE A 368 -10.15 30.78 -21.53
CA ILE A 368 -10.74 29.76 -20.66
C ILE A 368 -12.16 30.17 -20.24
N LEU A 369 -12.32 31.40 -19.77
CA LEU A 369 -13.61 31.94 -19.32
C LEU A 369 -14.58 32.08 -20.50
N VAL A 370 -14.10 32.59 -21.64
CA VAL A 370 -14.89 32.68 -22.87
C VAL A 370 -15.44 31.31 -23.29
N ASN A 371 -14.62 30.26 -23.25
CA ASN A 371 -15.04 28.90 -23.61
C ASN A 371 -16.14 28.38 -22.67
N LEU A 372 -15.95 28.56 -21.36
CA LEU A 372 -16.89 28.10 -20.35
C LEU A 372 -18.26 28.80 -20.45
N ILE A 373 -18.30 30.09 -20.78
CA ILE A 373 -19.55 30.84 -20.92
C ILE A 373 -20.29 30.45 -22.21
N LYS A 374 -19.56 30.20 -23.31
CA LYS A 374 -20.17 29.83 -24.59
C LYS A 374 -20.82 28.45 -24.59
N MET A 375 -20.48 27.58 -23.64
CA MET A 375 -21.05 26.24 -23.56
C MET A 375 -22.37 26.21 -22.78
N ASP A 376 -23.33 25.43 -23.29
CA ASP A 376 -24.71 25.33 -22.83
C ASP A 376 -24.84 24.54 -21.51
N ASP A 377 -24.33 25.13 -20.43
CA ASP A 377 -24.50 24.62 -19.07
C ASP A 377 -24.87 25.76 -18.12
N GLU A 378 -26.18 26.00 -17.97
CA GLU A 378 -26.74 27.08 -17.15
C GLU A 378 -26.15 27.12 -15.73
N THR A 379 -25.94 25.95 -15.11
CA THR A 379 -25.41 25.88 -13.74
C THR A 379 -23.96 26.36 -13.64
N SER A 380 -23.13 26.01 -14.63
CA SER A 380 -21.75 26.51 -14.73
C SER A 380 -21.74 27.98 -15.08
N GLN A 381 -22.60 28.45 -15.99
CA GLN A 381 -22.64 29.86 -16.40
C GLN A 381 -22.92 30.81 -15.22
N VAL A 382 -23.85 30.46 -14.33
CA VAL A 382 -24.13 31.26 -13.13
C VAL A 382 -22.90 31.34 -12.22
N ARG A 383 -22.21 30.22 -11.98
CA ARG A 383 -20.99 30.20 -11.16
C ARG A 383 -19.84 30.98 -11.81
N VAL A 384 -19.62 30.77 -13.11
CA VAL A 384 -18.59 31.44 -13.90
C VAL A 384 -18.80 32.96 -13.87
N LYS A 385 -20.03 33.44 -14.12
CA LYS A 385 -20.35 34.88 -14.07
C LYS A 385 -20.16 35.47 -12.67
N ARG A 386 -20.63 34.77 -11.63
CA ARG A 386 -20.42 35.18 -10.24
C ARG A 386 -18.92 35.30 -9.91
N PHE A 387 -18.14 34.34 -10.35
CA PHE A 387 -16.71 34.29 -10.08
C PHE A 387 -15.94 35.40 -10.82
N ALA A 388 -16.29 35.64 -12.09
CA ALA A 388 -15.74 36.76 -12.86
C ALA A 388 -16.03 38.12 -12.18
N ASN A 389 -17.22 38.31 -11.62
CA ASN A 389 -17.56 39.51 -10.85
C ASN A 389 -16.73 39.63 -9.56
N GLU A 390 -16.52 38.53 -8.85
CA GLU A 390 -15.66 38.51 -7.65
C GLU A 390 -14.22 38.91 -7.98
N MET A 391 -13.64 38.34 -9.04
CA MET A 391 -12.27 38.65 -9.47
C MET A 391 -12.12 40.09 -9.97
N ALA A 392 -13.12 40.61 -10.70
CA ALA A 392 -13.14 41.99 -11.13
C ALA A 392 -13.23 42.99 -9.96
N ARG A 393 -13.91 42.62 -8.87
CA ARG A 393 -13.91 43.42 -7.62
C ARG A 393 -12.55 43.43 -6.94
N LEU A 394 -11.83 42.31 -6.95
CA LEU A 394 -10.47 42.22 -6.39
C LEU A 394 -9.45 43.00 -7.22
N ASN A 395 -9.60 43.03 -8.55
CA ASN A 395 -8.74 43.79 -9.46
C ASN A 395 -9.58 44.55 -10.52
N PRO A 396 -10.00 45.80 -10.22
CA PRO A 396 -10.89 46.57 -11.10
C PRO A 396 -10.32 46.82 -12.50
N THR A 397 -9.01 47.03 -12.61
CA THR A 397 -8.35 47.29 -13.90
C THR A 397 -8.36 46.07 -14.80
N ALA A 398 -8.08 44.88 -14.25
CA ALA A 398 -8.20 43.62 -14.98
C ALA A 398 -9.67 43.32 -15.32
N GLY A 399 -10.59 43.60 -14.40
CA GLY A 399 -12.03 43.43 -14.61
C GLY A 399 -12.57 44.22 -15.81
N LEU A 400 -12.17 45.48 -15.99
CA LEU A 400 -12.56 46.28 -17.16
C LEU A 400 -12.06 45.68 -18.48
N ARG A 401 -10.82 45.17 -18.51
CA ARG A 401 -10.26 44.50 -19.69
C ARG A 401 -10.96 43.17 -19.98
N LEU A 402 -11.31 42.42 -18.94
CA LEU A 402 -12.07 41.19 -19.07
C LEU A 402 -13.45 41.45 -19.67
N VAL A 403 -14.17 42.48 -19.23
CA VAL A 403 -15.46 42.90 -19.82
C VAL A 403 -15.30 43.23 -21.30
N GLN A 404 -14.28 44.00 -21.67
CA GLN A 404 -13.99 44.33 -23.07
C GLN A 404 -13.77 43.06 -23.91
N ARG A 405 -12.96 42.13 -23.40
CA ARG A 405 -12.69 40.85 -24.08
C ARG A 405 -13.93 39.97 -24.22
N LEU A 406 -14.78 39.92 -23.21
CA LEU A 406 -16.06 39.18 -23.27
C LEU A 406 -16.98 39.81 -24.32
N ALA A 407 -17.07 41.14 -24.37
CA ALA A 407 -17.86 41.85 -25.38
C ALA A 407 -17.33 41.62 -26.81
N GLU A 408 -16.00 41.63 -27.01
CA GLU A 408 -15.36 41.25 -28.29
C GLU A 408 -15.71 39.83 -28.74
N ASN A 409 -16.01 38.95 -27.79
CA ASN A 409 -16.41 37.57 -28.02
C ASN A 409 -17.94 37.36 -28.10
N GLY A 410 -18.72 38.44 -28.13
CA GLY A 410 -20.18 38.41 -28.24
C GLY A 410 -20.89 38.01 -26.93
N ILE A 411 -20.23 38.15 -25.78
CA ILE A 411 -20.76 37.78 -24.47
C ILE A 411 -21.13 39.07 -23.72
N GLU A 412 -22.43 39.27 -23.48
CA GLU A 412 -22.88 40.35 -22.60
C GLU A 412 -22.55 40.01 -21.13
N PHE A 413 -21.68 40.83 -20.53
CA PHE A 413 -21.26 40.70 -19.14
C PHE A 413 -21.26 42.06 -18.46
N THR A 414 -22.04 42.19 -17.39
CA THR A 414 -22.12 43.40 -16.57
C THR A 414 -21.47 43.16 -15.22
N LEU A 415 -20.54 44.05 -14.85
CA LEU A 415 -19.97 44.06 -13.51
C LEU A 415 -21.05 44.49 -12.52
N SER A 416 -21.37 43.62 -11.56
CA SER A 416 -22.26 43.99 -10.45
C SER A 416 -21.52 44.94 -9.50
N GLU A 417 -22.10 46.11 -9.25
CA GLU A 417 -21.58 47.15 -8.32
C GLU A 417 -21.05 46.59 -6.99
#